data_AF-A0AAW5BPW4-F1
#
_entry.id   AF-A0AAW5BPW4-F1
#
_cell.length_a   1.000
_cell.length_b   1.000
_cell.length_c   1.000
_cell.angle_alpha   90.00
_cell.angle_beta   90.00
_cell.angle_gamma   90.00
#
_symmetry.space_group_name_H-M   'P 1'
#
loop_
_entity.id
_entity.type
_entity.pdbx_description
1 polymer ?
#
loop_
_entity_poly.entity_id
_entity_poly.type
_entity_poly.pdbx_seq_one_letter_code
_entity_poly.pdbx_strand_id
1 'polypeptide(L)'
;MMKRSKCMNVPEIRFKEFCDYYSDVLLEKCLSVSNKKNNKLEYKKEDALSVSDEFGVVNQIEHLGRSYTGNNISTYKILNKWQIVYTKSPLKLKPFGIIKVNNVSSK
;
A
#
# COMPACT_ATOMS: atom_id res chain seq x y z
N MET A 1 -22.45 21.52 -36.04
CA MET A 1 -22.09 20.97 -34.71
C MET A 1 -21.61 19.54 -34.88
N MET A 2 -20.33 19.25 -34.62
CA MET A 2 -19.84 17.87 -34.60
C MET A 2 -20.43 17.14 -33.38
N LYS A 3 -21.15 16.04 -33.61
CA LYS A 3 -21.58 15.13 -32.54
C LYS A 3 -20.30 14.54 -31.91
N ARG A 4 -20.08 14.76 -30.61
CA ARG A 4 -19.00 14.08 -29.88
C ARG A 4 -19.26 12.58 -29.93
N SER A 5 -18.28 11.83 -30.42
CA SER A 5 -18.30 10.36 -30.40
C SER A 5 -18.42 9.87 -28.96
N LYS A 6 -19.32 8.91 -28.71
CA LYS A 6 -19.51 8.31 -27.39
C LYS A 6 -18.24 7.53 -27.00
N CYS A 7 -17.57 7.94 -25.93
CA CYS A 7 -16.43 7.20 -25.40
C CYS A 7 -16.94 5.88 -24.79
N MET A 8 -16.51 4.76 -25.36
CA MET A 8 -16.78 3.43 -24.80
C MET A 8 -15.70 3.12 -23.74
N ASN A 9 -16.01 2.30 -22.73
CA ASN A 9 -15.06 1.96 -21.65
C ASN A 9 -14.58 3.16 -20.80
N VAL A 10 -15.52 3.95 -20.30
CA VAL A 10 -15.27 5.02 -19.32
C VAL A 10 -16.10 4.77 -18.05
N PRO A 11 -15.60 5.09 -16.84
CA PRO A 11 -16.41 5.02 -15.62
C PRO A 11 -17.67 5.88 -15.73
N GLU A 12 -18.71 5.45 -15.03
CA GLU A 12 -20.00 6.14 -14.98
C GLU A 12 -19.88 7.57 -14.43
N ILE A 13 -18.97 7.79 -13.48
CA ILE A 13 -18.63 9.11 -12.95
C ILE A 13 -17.24 9.49 -13.43
N ARG A 14 -17.14 10.61 -14.15
CA ARG A 14 -15.88 11.17 -14.63
C ARG A 14 -15.99 12.67 -14.91
N PHE A 15 -14.89 13.41 -14.71
CA PHE A 15 -14.79 14.79 -15.21
C PHE A 15 -14.88 14.82 -16.74
N LYS A 16 -15.54 15.86 -17.27
CA LYS A 16 -15.92 15.97 -18.69
C LYS A 16 -14.72 16.16 -19.63
N GLU A 17 -13.60 16.63 -19.09
CA GLU A 17 -12.34 16.86 -19.80
C GLU A 17 -11.54 15.57 -20.05
N PHE A 18 -11.81 14.47 -19.35
CA PHE A 18 -11.11 13.20 -19.55
C PHE A 18 -11.98 12.24 -20.36
N CYS A 19 -11.77 12.17 -21.68
CA CYS A 19 -12.55 11.32 -22.58
C CYS A 19 -11.80 10.08 -23.08
N ASP A 20 -10.58 9.84 -22.59
CA ASP A 20 -9.76 8.73 -23.03
C ASP A 20 -10.29 7.38 -22.53
N TYR A 21 -10.05 6.34 -23.33
CA TYR A 21 -10.36 4.96 -22.98
C TYR A 21 -9.61 4.53 -21.72
N TYR A 22 -10.30 3.82 -20.81
CA TYR A 22 -9.58 3.11 -19.76
C TYR A 22 -8.83 1.92 -20.36
N SER A 23 -7.63 1.70 -19.84
CA SER A 23 -6.82 0.53 -20.15
C SER A 23 -6.26 -0.04 -18.85
N ASP A 24 -6.14 -1.36 -18.83
CA ASP A 24 -5.44 -2.03 -17.75
C ASP A 24 -3.94 -1.82 -17.93
N VAL A 25 -3.28 -1.38 -16.87
CA VAL A 25 -1.84 -1.15 -16.84
C VAL A 25 -1.23 -2.02 -15.75
N LEU A 26 -0.11 -2.66 -16.06
CA LEU A 26 0.64 -3.43 -15.07
C LEU A 26 1.16 -2.51 -13.96
N LEU A 27 1.01 -2.94 -12.70
CA LEU A 27 1.45 -2.16 -11.54
C LEU A 27 2.93 -1.79 -11.60
N GLU A 28 3.78 -2.61 -12.19
CA GLU A 28 5.21 -2.32 -12.38
C GLU A 28 5.48 -1.08 -13.24
N LYS A 29 4.54 -0.68 -14.10
CA LYS A 29 4.66 0.55 -14.88
C LYS A 29 4.33 1.80 -14.07
N CYS A 30 3.63 1.64 -12.95
CA CYS A 30 3.17 2.73 -12.08
C CYS A 30 3.92 2.79 -10.75
N LEU A 31 4.47 1.67 -10.29
CA LEU A 31 5.04 1.50 -8.96
C LEU A 31 6.43 0.85 -9.04
N SER A 32 7.31 1.25 -8.13
CA SER A 32 8.60 0.62 -7.91
C SER A 32 8.68 0.02 -6.51
N VAL A 33 9.37 -1.12 -6.38
CA VAL A 33 9.54 -1.79 -5.09
C VAL A 33 10.63 -1.09 -4.28
N SER A 34 10.27 -0.60 -3.09
CA SER A 34 11.26 -0.16 -2.12
C SER A 34 12.04 -1.36 -1.56
N ASN A 35 13.36 -1.31 -1.71
CA ASN A 35 14.29 -2.27 -1.14
C ASN A 35 15.09 -1.70 0.04
N LYS A 36 14.68 -0.52 0.56
CA LYS A 36 15.29 0.08 1.75
C LYS A 36 15.08 -0.83 2.96
N LYS A 37 16.16 -1.15 3.65
CA LYS A 37 16.18 -1.96 4.87
C LYS A 37 16.71 -1.15 6.04
N ASN A 38 16.35 -1.56 7.25
CA ASN A 38 16.81 -0.98 8.50
C ASN A 38 18.27 -1.37 8.85
N ASN A 39 19.16 -1.45 7.85
CA ASN A 39 20.54 -1.93 8.03
C ASN A 39 21.34 -1.06 9.02
N LYS A 40 20.97 0.22 9.14
CA LYS A 40 21.57 1.20 10.05
C LYS A 40 20.94 1.22 11.44
N LEU A 41 19.91 0.40 11.68
CA LEU A 41 19.16 0.35 12.94
C LEU A 41 18.62 1.73 13.38
N GLU A 42 18.16 2.52 12.41
CA GLU A 42 17.49 3.81 12.66
C GLU A 42 16.15 3.60 13.38
N TYR A 43 15.52 2.44 13.17
CA TYR A 43 14.27 2.03 13.81
C TYR A 43 14.50 0.89 14.82
N LYS A 44 13.72 0.89 15.90
CA LYS A 44 13.78 -0.10 16.97
C LYS A 44 12.62 -1.10 16.89
N LYS A 45 12.63 -2.10 17.78
CA LYS A 45 11.58 -3.14 17.82
C LYS A 45 10.20 -2.55 18.16
N GLU A 46 10.18 -1.43 18.89
CA GLU A 46 8.98 -0.72 19.29
C GLU A 46 8.38 0.08 18.14
N ASP A 47 9.17 0.40 17.11
CA ASP A 47 8.72 1.11 15.91
C ASP A 47 8.19 0.15 14.82
N ALA A 48 8.11 -1.16 15.12
CA ALA A 48 7.65 -2.16 14.18
C ALA A 48 6.18 -1.97 13.80
N LEU A 49 5.91 -2.01 12.49
CA LEU A 49 4.56 -1.85 11.93
C LEU A 49 3.94 -3.20 11.60
N SER A 50 2.61 -3.27 11.70
CA SER A 50 1.78 -4.38 11.24
C SER A 50 0.80 -3.89 10.18
N VAL A 51 0.36 -4.80 9.30
CA VAL A 51 -0.68 -4.54 8.29
C VAL A 51 -1.98 -5.19 8.74
N SER A 52 -2.93 -4.36 9.17
CA SER A 52 -4.29 -4.74 9.51
C SER A 52 -5.23 -4.51 8.33
N ASP A 53 -6.17 -5.43 8.10
CA ASP A 53 -7.21 -5.26 7.08
C ASP A 53 -8.19 -4.14 7.46
N GLU A 54 -8.53 -4.02 8.75
CA GLU A 54 -9.48 -3.01 9.24
C GLU A 54 -8.80 -1.67 9.51
N PHE A 55 -7.65 -1.69 10.18
CA PHE A 55 -7.01 -0.47 10.68
C PHE A 55 -5.87 0.05 9.79
N GLY A 56 -5.50 -0.70 8.75
CA GLY A 56 -4.42 -0.31 7.84
C GLY A 56 -3.01 -0.58 8.41
N VAL A 57 -2.06 0.32 8.12
CA VAL A 57 -0.70 0.22 8.66
C VAL A 57 -0.71 0.81 10.07
N VAL A 58 -0.36 0.00 11.08
CA VAL A 58 -0.44 0.37 12.50
C VAL A 58 0.82 -0.04 13.24
N ASN A 59 1.12 0.63 14.36
CA ASN A 59 2.17 0.17 15.26
C ASN A 59 1.76 -1.18 15.88
N GLN A 60 2.70 -2.11 15.91
CA GLN A 60 2.43 -3.47 16.35
C GLN A 60 2.12 -3.57 17.84
N ILE A 61 2.86 -2.85 18.69
CA ILE A 61 2.66 -2.86 20.14
C ILE A 61 1.35 -2.17 20.48
N GLU A 62 1.08 -1.01 19.89
CA GLU A 62 -0.17 -0.28 20.14
C GLU A 62 -1.40 -1.09 19.74
N HIS A 63 -1.33 -1.81 18.61
CA HIS A 63 -2.47 -2.58 18.10
C HIS A 63 -2.62 -3.97 18.72
N LEU A 64 -1.52 -4.68 18.96
CA LEU A 64 -1.53 -6.09 19.39
C LEU A 64 -1.05 -6.29 20.85
N GLY A 65 -0.70 -5.22 21.54
CA GLY A 65 -0.23 -5.22 22.93
C GLY A 65 1.21 -5.73 23.13
N ARG A 66 1.92 -6.14 22.08
CA ARG A 66 3.31 -6.63 22.15
C ARG A 66 4.02 -6.59 20.80
N SER A 67 5.35 -6.70 20.85
CA SER A 67 6.19 -6.89 19.66
C SER A 67 6.25 -8.38 19.27
N TYR A 68 6.10 -8.66 17.97
CA TYR A 68 6.33 -9.97 17.33
C TYR A 68 7.58 -9.93 16.45
N THR A 69 8.42 -8.94 16.70
CA THR A 69 9.60 -8.63 15.91
C THR A 69 10.73 -9.60 16.28
N GLY A 70 11.46 -10.09 15.27
CA GLY A 70 12.55 -11.04 15.48
C GLY A 70 13.73 -10.44 16.24
N ASN A 71 14.70 -11.27 16.63
CA ASN A 71 15.89 -10.78 17.34
C ASN A 71 16.70 -9.78 16.51
N ASN A 72 16.84 -10.04 15.21
CA ASN A 72 17.52 -9.14 14.29
C ASN A 72 16.51 -8.42 13.38
N ILE A 73 16.40 -7.11 13.58
CA ILE A 73 15.50 -6.24 12.79
C ILE A 73 16.22 -5.47 11.68
N SER A 74 17.54 -5.63 11.52
CA SER A 74 18.29 -4.87 10.50
C SER A 74 17.86 -5.20 9.07
N THR A 75 17.35 -6.42 8.88
CA THR A 75 16.89 -6.93 7.58
C THR A 75 15.47 -6.49 7.21
N TYR A 76 14.73 -5.88 8.16
CA TYR A 76 13.35 -5.46 7.96
C TYR A 76 13.30 -4.30 6.95
N LYS A 77 12.24 -4.27 6.13
CA LYS A 77 12.04 -3.18 5.17
C LYS A 77 11.57 -1.92 5.91
N ILE A 78 12.08 -0.78 5.47
CA ILE A 78 11.60 0.53 5.92
C ILE A 78 10.38 0.92 5.06
N LEU A 79 9.26 1.18 5.72
CA LEU A 79 8.02 1.65 5.10
C LEU A 79 7.83 3.13 5.44
N ASN A 80 8.14 4.01 4.50
CA ASN A 80 7.99 5.45 4.68
C ASN A 80 6.52 5.87 4.54
N LYS A 81 6.19 7.06 5.04
CA LYS A 81 4.87 7.66 4.84
C LYS A 81 4.52 7.73 3.35
N TRP A 82 3.26 7.49 3.03
CA TRP A 82 2.67 7.41 1.70
C TRP A 82 3.12 6.22 0.83
N GLN A 83 4.01 5.36 1.33
CA GLN A 83 4.32 4.12 0.63
C GLN A 83 3.20 3.09 0.80
N ILE A 84 3.04 2.25 -0.23
CA ILE A 84 2.07 1.17 -0.24
C ILE A 84 2.74 -0.10 0.26
N VAL A 85 2.03 -0.86 1.08
CA VAL A 85 2.39 -2.22 1.47
C VAL A 85 1.37 -3.19 0.90
N TYR A 86 1.86 -4.31 0.37
CA TYR A 86 1.07 -5.44 -0.10
C TYR A 86 1.42 -6.67 0.72
N THR A 87 0.41 -7.37 1.21
CA THR A 87 0.56 -8.69 1.82
C THR A 87 -0.39 -9.67 1.15
N LYS A 88 0.10 -10.89 0.88
CA LYS A 88 -0.77 -11.97 0.42
C LYS A 88 -1.68 -12.37 1.59
N SER A 89 -3.00 -12.33 1.37
CA SER A 89 -3.95 -12.74 2.41
C SER A 89 -4.19 -14.25 2.36
N PRO A 90 -4.21 -14.94 3.51
CA PRO A 90 -4.69 -16.32 3.59
C PRO A 90 -6.22 -16.43 3.55
N LEU A 91 -6.95 -15.30 3.64
CA LEU A 91 -8.40 -15.28 3.74
C LEU A 91 -9.07 -15.39 2.36
N LYS A 92 -10.05 -16.29 2.22
CA LYS A 92 -10.82 -16.51 0.99
C LYS A 92 -11.53 -15.23 0.49
N LEU A 93 -11.93 -14.35 1.41
CA LEU A 93 -12.61 -13.08 1.10
C LEU A 93 -11.67 -12.00 0.52
N LYS A 94 -10.35 -12.23 0.51
CA LYS A 94 -9.35 -11.26 0.02
C LYS A 94 -8.48 -11.90 -1.07
N PRO A 95 -9.06 -12.23 -2.23
CA PRO A 95 -8.39 -12.99 -3.30
C PRO A 95 -7.14 -12.28 -3.86
N PHE A 96 -7.09 -10.96 -3.75
CA PHE A 96 -5.96 -10.13 -4.22
C PHE A 96 -5.04 -9.67 -3.08
N GLY A 97 -5.18 -10.23 -1.88
CA GLY A 97 -4.41 -9.83 -0.70
C GLY A 97 -4.89 -8.54 -0.05
N ILE A 98 -4.05 -7.98 0.81
CA ILE A 98 -4.29 -6.74 1.55
C ILE A 98 -3.32 -5.69 1.03
N ILE A 99 -3.85 -4.57 0.54
CA ILE A 99 -3.08 -3.42 0.06
C ILE A 99 -3.44 -2.21 0.92
N LYS A 100 -2.45 -1.60 1.56
CA LYS A 100 -2.65 -0.44 2.45
C LYS A 100 -1.59 0.63 2.19
N VAL A 101 -1.96 1.89 2.42
CA VAL A 101 -1.04 3.03 2.39
C VAL A 101 -0.56 3.31 3.81
N ASN A 102 0.74 3.57 3.97
CA ASN A 102 1.27 4.02 5.24
C ASN A 102 0.95 5.51 5.47
N ASN A 103 -0.09 5.77 6.26
CA ASN A 103 -0.46 7.14 6.66
C ASN A 103 0.10 7.50 8.04
N VAL A 104 0.79 6.57 8.71
CA VAL A 104 1.41 6.81 10.02
C VAL A 104 2.49 7.88 9.84
N SER A 105 2.44 8.91 10.68
CA SER A 105 3.50 9.91 10.71
C SER A 105 4.78 9.26 11.23
N SER A 106 5.87 9.42 10.47
CA SER A 106 7.21 9.12 10.98
C SER A 106 7.47 9.94 12.24
N LYS A 107 8.22 9.39 13.19
CA LYS A 107 8.89 10.20 14.22
C LYS A 107 9.82 11.22 13.57
#